data_AF-A0A7V6SY47-F1
#
_entry.id   AF-A0A7V6SY47-F1
#
_cell.length_a   1.000
_cell.length_b   1.000
_cell.length_c   1.000
_cell.angle_alpha   90.00
_cell.angle_beta   90.00
_cell.angle_gamma   90.00
#
_symmetry.space_group_name_H-M   'P 1'
#
loop_
_entity.id
_entity.type
_entity.pdbx_description
1 polymer ?
#
loop_
_entity_poly.entity_id
_entity_poly.type
_entity_poly.pdbx_seq_one_letter_code
_entity_poly.pdbx_strand_id
1 'polypeptide(L)'
;MKKIKIIALAFAVVLLAGCGTNYAKLEEELTDLASKYYEENLKNMVLNIDNHQITLEALEKAEVDISSFTKESCDKSSYVLIKLELDEEGKQKGDYKTETHLICGDYKTENK
;
A
#
# COMPACT_ATOMS: atom_id res chain seq x y z
N MET A 1 12.34 26.30 21.43
CA MET A 1 12.21 26.82 20.04
C MET A 1 11.77 25.66 19.14
N LYS A 2 10.47 25.59 18.79
CA LYS A 2 9.92 24.55 17.91
C LYS A 2 10.38 24.83 16.48
N LYS A 3 11.19 23.93 15.90
CA LYS A 3 11.57 23.99 14.47
C LYS A 3 10.59 23.13 13.69
N ILE A 4 9.74 23.79 12.90
CA ILE A 4 8.79 23.19 11.98
C ILE A 4 9.60 22.54 10.85
N LYS A 5 9.47 21.23 10.68
CA LYS A 5 10.02 20.50 9.53
C LYS A 5 8.98 20.59 8.41
N ILE A 6 9.17 21.50 7.47
CA ILE A 6 8.42 21.52 6.21
C ILE A 6 9.13 20.53 5.29
N ILE A 7 8.61 19.30 5.21
CA ILE A 7 8.98 18.37 4.14
C ILE A 7 7.97 18.59 3.02
N ALA A 8 8.30 19.51 2.12
CA ALA A 8 7.59 19.65 0.86
C ALA A 8 7.97 18.45 -0.03
N LEU A 9 7.19 17.38 0.04
CA LEU A 9 7.35 16.24 -0.87
C LEU A 9 6.50 16.50 -2.11
N ALA A 10 7.05 17.27 -3.05
CA ALA A 10 6.45 17.43 -4.37
C ALA A 10 6.78 16.18 -5.21
N PHE A 11 5.86 15.22 -5.29
CA PHE A 11 5.95 14.14 -6.27
C PHE A 11 5.11 14.49 -7.49
N ALA A 12 5.73 15.18 -8.45
CA ALA A 12 5.21 15.28 -9.80
C ALA A 12 5.58 13.99 -10.54
N VAL A 13 4.66 13.02 -10.59
CA VAL A 13 4.81 11.85 -11.49
C VAL A 13 4.18 12.21 -12.83
N VAL A 14 4.97 12.89 -13.67
CA VAL A 14 4.68 12.99 -15.10
C VAL A 14 5.15 11.70 -15.75
N LEU A 15 4.23 10.82 -16.12
CA LEU A 15 4.51 9.71 -17.02
C LEU A 15 3.56 9.73 -18.21
N LEU A 16 4.06 10.39 -19.25
CA LEU A 16 3.70 10.16 -20.64
C LEU A 16 4.45 8.90 -21.11
N ALA A 17 3.74 7.81 -21.43
CA ALA A 17 4.15 6.86 -22.48
C ALA A 17 3.13 5.73 -22.66
N GLY A 18 2.76 5.48 -23.92
CA GLY A 18 2.38 4.16 -24.45
C GLY A 18 0.96 3.66 -24.17
N CYS A 19 0.23 3.27 -25.22
CA CYS A 19 -1.02 2.52 -25.09
C CYS A 19 -0.75 1.14 -24.45
N GLY A 20 -0.81 1.06 -23.12
CA GLY A 20 -0.77 -0.19 -22.37
C GLY A 20 -0.51 0.07 -20.89
N THR A 21 -1.42 -0.40 -20.03
CA THR A 21 -1.29 -0.30 -18.57
C THR A 21 -0.12 -1.16 -18.10
N ASN A 22 0.82 -0.57 -17.34
CA ASN A 22 1.92 -1.30 -16.72
C ASN A 22 1.49 -1.80 -15.34
N TYR A 23 0.83 -2.95 -15.29
CA TYR A 23 0.30 -3.51 -14.05
C TYR A 23 1.37 -3.85 -13.02
N ALA A 24 2.57 -4.29 -13.44
CA ALA A 24 3.67 -4.54 -12.50
C ALA A 24 4.05 -3.28 -11.71
N LYS A 25 4.01 -2.12 -12.38
CA LYS A 25 4.25 -0.84 -11.71
C LYS A 25 3.13 -0.48 -10.73
N LEU A 26 1.87 -0.76 -11.07
CA LEU A 26 0.74 -0.56 -10.16
C LEU A 26 0.83 -1.50 -8.94
N GLU A 27 1.29 -2.74 -9.12
CA GLU A 27 1.52 -3.67 -8.01
C GLU A 27 2.61 -3.14 -7.06
N GLU A 28 3.74 -2.66 -7.60
CA GLU A 28 4.80 -2.00 -6.81
C GLU A 28 4.25 -0.79 -6.05
N GLU A 29 3.51 0.09 -6.73
CA GLU A 29 2.92 1.29 -6.12
C GLU A 29 1.94 0.93 -5.00
N LEU A 30 1.11 -0.10 -5.19
CA LEU A 30 0.15 -0.55 -4.16
C LEU A 30 0.89 -1.12 -2.95
N THR A 31 1.96 -1.88 -3.19
CA THR A 31 2.85 -2.42 -2.16
C THR A 31 3.46 -1.31 -1.33
N ASP A 32 4.00 -0.28 -1.98
CA ASP A 32 4.67 0.84 -1.32
C ASP A 32 3.68 1.66 -0.48
N LEU A 33 2.50 2.00 -1.02
CA LEU A 33 1.48 2.76 -0.32
C LEU A 33 0.96 2.00 0.91
N ALA A 34 0.67 0.71 0.78
CA ALA A 34 0.19 -0.11 1.89
C ALA A 34 1.26 -0.31 2.97
N SER A 35 2.51 -0.57 2.57
CA SER A 35 3.64 -0.72 3.49
C SER A 35 3.88 0.55 4.28
N LYS A 36 3.85 1.71 3.62
CA LYS A 36 3.96 3.01 4.27
C LYS A 36 2.80 3.27 5.23
N TYR A 37 1.56 2.98 4.81
CA TYR A 37 0.40 3.12 5.68
C TYR A 37 0.53 2.25 6.94
N TYR A 38 0.99 1.01 6.80
CA TYR A 38 1.28 0.12 7.92
C TYR A 38 2.33 0.71 8.87
N GLU A 39 3.47 1.18 8.34
CA GLU A 39 4.56 1.73 9.15
C GLU A 39 4.16 2.98 9.92
N GLU A 40 3.40 3.87 9.30
CA GLU A 40 3.00 5.14 9.89
C GLU A 40 1.85 4.97 10.91
N ASN A 41 0.94 4.01 10.68
CA ASN A 41 -0.33 3.96 11.43
C ASN A 41 -0.50 2.71 12.30
N LEU A 42 0.13 1.58 11.96
CA LEU A 42 -0.16 0.27 12.57
C LEU A 42 1.03 -0.36 13.28
N LYS A 43 2.27 -0.18 12.78
CA LYS A 43 3.48 -0.91 13.22
C LYS A 43 3.76 -0.85 14.72
N ASN A 44 3.47 0.28 15.37
CA ASN A 44 3.73 0.48 16.80
C ASN A 44 2.52 0.12 17.69
N MET A 45 1.45 -0.40 17.12
CA MET A 45 0.29 -0.88 17.87
C MET A 45 0.53 -2.31 18.36
N VAL A 46 -0.11 -2.68 19.47
CA VAL A 46 -0.25 -4.09 19.84
C VAL A 46 -1.34 -4.68 18.96
N LEU A 47 -0.99 -5.74 18.24
CA LEU A 47 -1.80 -6.37 17.21
C LEU A 47 -2.13 -7.80 17.65
N ASN A 48 -3.40 -8.19 17.49
CA ASN A 48 -3.85 -9.56 17.80
C ASN A 48 -3.98 -10.43 16.53
N ILE A 49 -3.56 -9.89 15.39
CA ILE A 49 -3.69 -10.52 14.07
C ILE A 49 -2.33 -10.35 13.38
N ASP A 50 -1.80 -11.43 12.83
CA ASP A 50 -0.50 -11.50 12.16
C ASP A 50 -0.58 -11.21 10.66
N ASN A 51 -1.79 -10.98 10.14
CA ASN A 51 -2.08 -10.74 8.74
C ASN A 51 -3.00 -9.50 8.61
N HIS A 52 -2.47 -8.41 8.05
CA HIS A 52 -3.22 -7.18 7.83
C HIS A 52 -3.50 -6.96 6.36
N GLN A 53 -4.77 -6.92 6.01
CA GLN A 53 -5.20 -6.56 4.67
C GLN A 53 -5.39 -5.04 4.58
N ILE A 54 -4.61 -4.39 3.73
CA ILE A 54 -4.71 -2.95 3.44
C ILE A 54 -5.23 -2.81 2.01
N THR A 55 -6.50 -2.42 1.88
CA THR A 55 -7.18 -2.26 0.58
C THR A 55 -6.99 -0.86 0.00
N LEU A 56 -7.20 -0.71 -1.31
CA LEU A 56 -7.33 0.61 -1.94
C LEU A 56 -8.46 1.44 -1.31
N GLU A 57 -9.57 0.81 -0.91
CA GLU A 57 -10.64 1.50 -0.18
C GLU A 57 -10.16 2.06 1.18
N ALA A 58 -9.34 1.31 1.91
CA ALA A 58 -8.78 1.76 3.18
C ALA A 58 -7.80 2.91 2.99
N LEU A 59 -6.94 2.83 1.97
CA LEU A 59 -6.00 3.89 1.61
C LEU A 59 -6.74 5.18 1.21
N GLU A 60 -7.80 5.07 0.41
CA GLU A 60 -8.65 6.22 0.03
C GLU A 60 -9.29 6.88 1.25
N LYS A 61 -9.85 6.09 2.17
CA LYS A 61 -10.43 6.59 3.43
C LYS A 61 -9.39 7.25 4.34
N ALA A 62 -8.13 6.85 4.22
CA ALA A 62 -6.99 7.47 4.88
C ALA A 62 -6.43 8.67 4.11
N GLU A 63 -7.13 9.17 3.08
CA GLU A 63 -6.74 10.32 2.26
C GLU A 63 -5.42 10.12 1.51
N VAL A 64 -5.02 8.86 1.25
CA VAL A 64 -3.88 8.53 0.38
C VAL A 64 -4.29 8.69 -1.08
N ASP A 65 -3.43 9.35 -1.88
CA ASP A 65 -3.65 9.50 -3.32
C ASP A 65 -3.53 8.14 -4.03
N ILE A 66 -4.65 7.69 -4.62
CA ILE A 66 -4.77 6.46 -5.40
C ILE A 66 -5.28 6.73 -6.82
N SER A 67 -5.02 7.93 -7.34
CA SER A 67 -5.49 8.38 -8.65
C SER A 67 -4.96 7.51 -9.80
N SER A 68 -3.74 6.97 -9.68
CA SER A 68 -3.14 5.99 -10.60
C SER A 68 -4.02 4.75 -10.77
N PHE A 69 -4.49 4.15 -9.67
CA PHE A 69 -5.37 2.99 -9.66
C PHE A 69 -6.76 3.31 -10.20
N THR A 70 -7.29 4.48 -9.86
CA THR A 70 -8.61 4.93 -10.33
C THR A 70 -8.61 5.14 -11.84
N LYS A 71 -7.54 5.73 -12.38
CA LYS A 71 -7.36 5.95 -13.82
C LYS A 71 -7.35 4.63 -14.59
N GLU A 72 -6.75 3.60 -14.02
CA GLU A 72 -6.63 2.27 -14.63
C GLU A 72 -7.80 1.34 -14.25
N SER A 73 -8.89 1.89 -13.68
CA SER A 73 -10.11 1.17 -13.31
C SER A 73 -9.87 -0.02 -12.38
N CYS A 74 -8.95 0.13 -11.43
CA CYS A 74 -8.68 -0.89 -10.43
C CYS A 74 -9.80 -0.97 -9.39
N ASP A 75 -10.15 -2.20 -9.01
CA ASP A 75 -11.16 -2.50 -8.02
C ASP A 75 -10.66 -2.09 -6.63
N LYS A 76 -11.53 -1.42 -5.86
CA LYS A 76 -11.20 -0.90 -4.51
C LYS A 76 -10.90 -2.00 -3.49
N SER A 77 -11.32 -3.23 -3.78
CA SER A 77 -10.96 -4.42 -2.99
C SER A 77 -9.53 -4.89 -3.20
N SER A 78 -8.81 -4.40 -4.24
CA SER A 78 -7.38 -4.66 -4.41
C SER A 78 -6.61 -4.31 -3.13
N TYR A 79 -5.66 -5.14 -2.75
CA TYR A 79 -5.03 -5.04 -1.43
C TYR A 79 -3.60 -5.55 -1.39
N VAL A 80 -2.92 -5.19 -0.31
CA VAL A 80 -1.67 -5.83 0.12
C VAL A 80 -1.92 -6.51 1.45
N LEU A 81 -1.50 -7.76 1.54
CA LEU A 81 -1.45 -8.51 2.78
C LEU A 81 -0.08 -8.29 3.44
N ILE A 82 -0.07 -7.57 4.55
CA ILE A 82 1.11 -7.40 5.40
C ILE A 82 1.15 -8.58 6.37
N LYS A 83 2.15 -9.45 6.23
CA LYS A 83 2.35 -10.66 7.03
C LYS A 83 3.42 -10.40 8.08
N LEU A 84 3.03 -10.44 9.34
CA LEU A 84 3.84 -10.12 10.50
C LEU A 84 4.29 -11.39 11.22
N GLU A 85 5.47 -11.35 11.83
CA GLU A 85 5.80 -12.18 12.98
C GLU A 85 5.50 -11.36 14.23
N LEU A 86 4.72 -11.89 15.16
CA LEU A 86 4.39 -11.23 16.42
C LEU A 86 5.12 -11.88 17.59
N ASP A 87 5.53 -11.10 18.57
CA ASP A 87 6.02 -11.60 19.85
C ASP A 87 4.87 -11.99 20.80
N GLU A 88 5.21 -12.47 22.00
CA GLU A 88 4.23 -12.88 23.03
C GLU A 88 3.35 -11.72 23.52
N GLU A 89 3.76 -10.47 23.30
CA GLU A 89 3.00 -9.26 23.65
C GLU A 89 2.14 -8.74 22.49
N GLY A 90 2.14 -9.43 21.33
CA GLY A 90 1.42 -9.00 20.13
C GLY A 90 2.09 -7.85 19.39
N LYS A 91 3.39 -7.59 19.63
CA LYS A 91 4.15 -6.58 18.89
C LYS A 91 4.85 -7.21 17.70
N GLN A 92 5.03 -6.42 16.66
CA GLN A 92 5.76 -6.85 15.48
C GLN A 92 7.24 -7.11 15.79
N LYS A 93 7.72 -8.27 15.34
CA LYS A 93 9.09 -8.75 15.48
C LYS A 93 9.71 -8.99 14.10
N GLY A 94 11.00 -8.71 13.95
CA GLY A 94 11.75 -8.96 12.72
C GLY A 94 11.38 -8.04 11.54
N ASP A 95 11.56 -8.54 10.32
CA ASP A 95 11.05 -7.90 9.10
C ASP A 95 9.69 -8.52 8.73
N TYR A 96 8.77 -7.73 8.19
CA TYR A 96 7.49 -8.23 7.68
C TYR A 96 7.59 -8.60 6.20
N LYS A 97 6.65 -9.42 5.74
CA LYS A 97 6.49 -9.76 4.31
C LYS A 97 5.23 -9.11 3.75
N THR A 98 5.20 -8.93 2.44
CA THR A 98 4.04 -8.42 1.72
C THR A 98 3.62 -9.39 0.62
N GLU A 99 2.32 -9.44 0.35
CA GLU A 99 1.74 -10.12 -0.81
C GLU A 99 0.70 -9.19 -1.43
N THR A 100 0.85 -8.91 -2.72
CA THR A 100 0.03 -7.90 -3.41
C THR A 100 -1.02 -8.60 -4.27
N HIS A 101 -2.24 -8.09 -4.21
CA HIS A 101 -3.38 -8.59 -4.97
C HIS A 101 -4.06 -7.41 -5.65
N LEU A 102 -3.70 -7.17 -6.90
CA LEU A 102 -4.23 -6.11 -7.73
C LEU A 102 -5.29 -6.65 -8.68
N ILE A 103 -6.43 -5.96 -8.78
CA ILE A 103 -7.52 -6.28 -9.71
C ILE A 103 -7.83 -5.01 -10.50
N CYS A 104 -7.66 -5.02 -11.82
CA CYS A 104 -7.95 -3.87 -12.69
C CYS A 104 -8.57 -4.35 -14.01
N GLY A 105 -9.88 -4.14 -14.19
CA GLY A 105 -10.62 -4.73 -15.30
C GLY A 105 -10.45 -6.26 -15.36
N ASP A 106 -9.92 -6.75 -16.48
CA ASP A 106 -9.64 -8.18 -16.68
C ASP A 106 -8.32 -8.64 -16.06
N TYR A 107 -7.45 -7.71 -15.63
CA TYR A 107 -6.20 -8.03 -14.99
C TYR A 107 -6.41 -8.43 -13.52
N LYS A 108 -5.74 -9.51 -13.11
CA LYS A 108 -5.61 -9.92 -11.72
C LYS A 108 -4.19 -10.39 -11.47
N THR A 109 -3.61 -10.00 -10.34
CA THR A 109 -2.33 -10.57 -9.91
C THR A 109 -2.43 -12.09 -9.85
N GLU A 110 -1.55 -12.78 -10.56
CA GLU A 110 -1.40 -14.22 -10.42
C GLU A 110 -0.61 -14.48 -9.14
N ASN A 111 -1.18 -15.25 -8.20
CA ASN A 111 -0.50 -15.63 -6.96
C ASN A 111 0.83 -16.32 -7.32
N LYS A 112 1.96 -15.69 -6.97
CA LYS A 112 3.32 -16.22 -7.20
C LYS A 112 3.79 -17.10 -6.04
#